data_AF-A0A4U0XDC0-F1
#
_entry.id   AF-A0A4U0XDC0-F1
#
_cell.length_a   1.000
_cell.length_b   1.000
_cell.length_c   1.000
_cell.angle_alpha   90.00
_cell.angle_beta   90.00
_cell.angle_gamma   90.00
#
_symmetry.space_group_name_H-M   'P 1'
#
loop_
_entity.id
_entity.type
_entity.pdbx_description
1 polymer ?
#
loop_
_entity_poly.entity_id
_entity_poly.type
_entity_poly.pdbx_seq_one_letter_code
_entity_poly.pdbx_strand_id
1 'polypeptide(L)'
;MSACATVSDRHLVSQHPVYQRPEGLNSGLADIHNLAYKIAAVHQGWRTDRLLDSYQTERQPIAEINSKQSVKNGKKIFSFLKILGTAGVSDMAEARANLYTTIHDPRKKELIDDHVEEQREHFDNLELHIGYVYGQLKD
;
A
#
# COMPACT_ATOMS: atom_id res chain seq x y z
N MET A 1 20.31 -14.44 13.68
CA MET A 1 21.58 -13.73 13.47
C MET A 1 21.36 -12.73 12.35
N SER A 2 21.28 -11.45 12.71
CA SER A 2 21.02 -10.33 11.81
C SER A 2 22.34 -9.85 11.24
N ALA A 3 22.44 -9.69 9.92
CA ALA A 3 23.65 -9.21 9.26
C ALA A 3 23.35 -7.98 8.40
N CYS A 4 24.14 -6.94 8.68
CA CYS A 4 24.57 -5.85 7.83
C CYS A 4 23.63 -4.65 7.66
N ALA A 5 23.84 -3.65 8.53
CA ALA A 5 23.73 -2.25 8.19
C ALA A 5 25.11 -1.74 7.75
N THR A 6 25.18 -1.08 6.58
CA THR A 6 25.75 0.28 6.34
C THR A 6 26.20 0.40 4.87
N VAL A 7 25.41 1.12 4.07
CA VAL A 7 25.94 2.03 3.05
C VAL A 7 25.11 3.31 3.10
N SER A 8 25.82 4.39 3.36
CA SER A 8 25.41 5.77 3.32
C SER A 8 25.09 6.18 1.88
N ASP A 9 23.83 6.55 1.59
CA ASP A 9 23.60 7.63 0.63
C ASP A 9 22.21 8.28 0.82
N ARG A 10 22.23 9.59 1.06
CA ARG A 10 21.04 10.45 0.98
C ARG A 10 20.76 10.65 -0.51
N HIS A 11 19.66 10.12 -1.04
CA HIS A 11 18.88 10.60 -2.22
C HIS A 11 18.04 9.53 -2.94
N LEU A 12 17.55 8.49 -2.25
CA LEU A 12 16.60 7.56 -2.87
C LEU A 12 15.38 7.34 -1.95
N VAL A 13 14.24 7.78 -2.47
CA VAL A 13 12.85 7.39 -2.18
C VAL A 13 12.67 6.49 -0.95
N SER A 14 12.09 7.07 0.11
CA SER A 14 11.51 6.44 1.31
C SER A 14 12.03 5.04 1.70
N GLN A 15 12.95 4.98 2.66
CA GLN A 15 13.41 3.74 3.30
C GLN A 15 12.38 3.14 4.30
N HIS A 16 11.16 2.89 3.84
CA HIS A 16 10.25 1.96 4.52
C HIS A 16 10.20 0.67 3.71
N PRO A 17 10.07 -0.52 4.32
CA PRO A 17 10.07 -1.78 3.58
C PRO A 17 8.85 -1.84 2.63
N VAL A 18 9.03 -1.40 1.38
CA VAL A 18 8.00 -1.35 0.32
C VAL A 18 7.70 -2.74 -0.27
N TYR A 19 8.45 -3.78 0.12
CA TYR A 19 8.55 -5.02 -0.67
C TYR A 19 7.37 -6.02 -0.55
N GLN A 20 6.31 -5.75 0.23
CA GLN A 20 5.21 -6.73 0.42
C GLN A 20 3.81 -6.09 0.54
N ARG A 21 3.48 -5.11 -0.29
CA ARG A 21 2.12 -4.51 -0.29
C ARG A 21 1.61 -4.27 -1.71
N PRO A 22 0.36 -4.61 -2.05
CA PRO A 22 -0.20 -4.45 -3.41
C PRO A 22 -0.05 -3.03 -3.97
N GLU A 23 -0.20 -2.03 -3.10
CA GLU A 23 -0.08 -0.61 -3.46
C GLU A 23 1.36 -0.19 -3.79
N GLY A 24 2.38 -0.91 -3.30
CA GLY A 24 3.79 -0.60 -3.55
C GLY A 24 4.22 -0.87 -5.00
N LEU A 25 3.79 -2.01 -5.56
CA LEU A 25 4.10 -2.36 -6.96
C LEU A 25 3.46 -1.38 -7.94
N ASN A 26 2.17 -1.08 -7.75
CA ASN A 26 1.44 -0.16 -8.62
C ASN A 26 2.01 1.27 -8.52
N SER A 27 2.38 1.71 -7.32
CA SER A 27 3.02 3.02 -7.13
C SER A 27 4.36 3.09 -7.85
N GLY A 28 5.20 2.06 -7.73
CA GLY A 28 6.49 2.01 -8.42
C GLY A 28 6.38 2.00 -9.94
N LEU A 29 5.39 1.28 -10.49
CA LEU A 29 5.13 1.30 -11.94
C LEU A 29 4.71 2.70 -12.41
N ALA A 30 3.84 3.37 -11.65
CA ALA A 30 3.42 4.74 -11.95
C ALA A 30 4.58 5.75 -11.81
N ASP A 31 5.51 5.55 -10.88
CA ASP A 31 6.72 6.37 -10.74
C ASP A 31 7.63 6.23 -11.97
N ILE A 32 7.87 4.99 -12.42
CA ILE A 32 8.65 4.71 -13.64
C ILE A 32 7.98 5.35 -14.85
N HIS A 33 6.67 5.17 -15.01
CA HIS A 33 5.93 5.74 -16.13
C HIS A 33 6.01 7.27 -16.15
N ASN A 34 5.87 7.94 -14.99
CA ASN A 34 6.01 9.39 -14.86
C ASN A 34 7.42 9.87 -15.21
N LEU A 35 8.45 9.15 -14.78
CA LEU A 35 9.84 9.58 -14.99
C LEU A 35 10.35 9.29 -16.42
N ALA A 36 9.97 8.14 -17.00
CA ALA A 36 10.48 7.67 -18.28
C ALA A 36 10.23 8.66 -19.43
N TYR A 37 9.00 9.20 -19.55
CA TYR A 37 8.70 10.17 -20.61
C TYR A 37 9.43 11.49 -20.41
N LYS A 38 9.65 11.92 -19.15
CA LYS A 38 10.36 13.16 -18.83
C LYS A 38 11.83 13.05 -19.21
N ILE A 39 12.46 11.94 -18.86
CA ILE A 39 13.85 11.65 -19.27
C ILE A 39 13.96 11.64 -20.79
N ALA A 40 13.05 10.96 -21.49
CA ALA A 40 13.06 10.92 -22.96
C ALA A 40 12.90 12.34 -23.57
N ALA A 41 11.99 13.16 -23.04
CA ALA A 41 11.76 14.51 -23.53
C ALA A 41 12.98 15.44 -23.33
N VAL A 42 13.69 15.29 -22.21
CA VAL A 42 14.93 16.05 -21.94
C VAL A 42 16.06 15.54 -22.85
N HIS A 43 16.23 14.23 -22.96
CA HIS A 43 17.28 13.64 -23.79
C HIS A 43 17.15 14.04 -25.27
N GLN A 44 15.92 14.12 -25.78
CA GLN A 44 15.64 14.55 -27.16
C GLN A 44 15.63 16.07 -27.36
N GLY A 45 15.86 16.86 -26.30
CA GLY A 45 15.87 18.32 -26.35
C GLY A 45 14.49 18.96 -26.52
N TRP A 46 13.39 18.22 -26.35
CA TRP A 46 12.02 18.76 -26.44
C TRP A 46 11.64 19.61 -25.23
N ARG A 47 12.28 19.35 -24.09
CA ARG A 47 12.06 20.02 -22.81
C ARG A 47 13.40 20.24 -22.10
N THR A 48 13.45 21.22 -21.19
CA THR A 48 14.61 21.47 -20.34
C THR A 48 14.62 20.53 -19.13
N ASP A 49 15.76 20.41 -18.47
CA ASP A 49 15.95 19.68 -17.21
C ASP A 49 14.91 19.99 -16.12
N ARG A 50 14.41 21.24 -16.07
CA ARG A 50 13.29 21.66 -15.18
C ARG A 50 12.06 20.76 -15.22
N LEU A 51 11.81 20.03 -16.31
CA LEU A 51 10.72 19.05 -16.34
C LEU A 51 10.93 17.94 -15.30
N LEU A 52 12.16 17.54 -15.02
CA LEU A 52 12.48 16.50 -14.04
C LEU A 52 12.17 16.94 -12.61
N ASP A 53 12.25 18.23 -12.30
CA ASP A 53 11.91 18.78 -10.97
C ASP A 53 10.46 18.49 -10.58
N SER A 54 9.56 18.34 -11.57
CA SER A 54 8.16 17.98 -11.33
C SER A 54 7.96 16.55 -10.83
N TYR A 55 8.93 15.64 -11.03
CA TYR A 55 8.78 14.24 -10.60
C TYR A 55 8.47 14.14 -9.10
N GLN A 56 9.26 14.83 -8.27
CA GLN A 56 9.10 14.73 -6.84
C GLN A 56 7.79 15.36 -6.37
N THR A 57 7.45 16.56 -6.86
CA THR A 57 6.22 17.27 -6.48
C THR A 57 4.95 16.53 -6.92
N GLU A 58 5.02 15.77 -8.02
CA GLU A 58 3.90 14.96 -8.51
C GLU A 58 3.79 13.60 -7.83
N ARG A 59 4.90 12.91 -7.56
CA ARG A 59 4.89 11.49 -7.14
C ARG A 59 5.05 11.28 -5.65
N GLN A 60 5.80 12.14 -4.95
CA GLN A 60 6.01 11.99 -3.51
C GLN A 60 4.69 12.02 -2.71
N PRO A 61 3.75 12.96 -2.93
CA PRO A 61 2.50 12.98 -2.16
C PRO A 61 1.66 11.72 -2.34
N ILE A 62 1.66 11.15 -3.55
CA ILE A 62 0.91 9.92 -3.87
C ILE A 62 1.53 8.72 -3.16
N ALA A 63 2.85 8.60 -3.17
CA ALA A 63 3.56 7.54 -2.44
C ALA A 63 3.28 7.60 -0.93
N GLU A 64 3.22 8.80 -0.35
CA GLU A 64 2.91 8.99 1.08
C GLU A 64 1.46 8.60 1.41
N ILE A 65 0.49 9.00 0.59
CA ILE A 65 -0.92 8.64 0.74
C ILE A 65 -1.09 7.11 0.67
N ASN A 66 -0.52 6.47 -0.36
CA ASN A 66 -0.59 5.02 -0.53
C ASN A 66 0.10 4.28 0.62
N SER A 67 1.24 4.77 1.10
CA SER A 67 1.93 4.18 2.25
C SER A 67 1.05 4.21 3.51
N LYS A 68 0.43 5.36 3.80
CA LYS A 68 -0.49 5.51 4.94
C LYS A 68 -1.71 4.59 4.80
N GLN A 69 -2.30 4.52 3.60
CA GLN A 69 -3.46 3.67 3.33
C GLN A 69 -3.11 2.18 3.49
N SER A 70 -2.00 1.73 2.93
CA SER A 70 -1.48 0.37 3.06
C SER A 70 -1.27 -0.06 4.52
N VAL A 71 -0.74 0.83 5.38
CA VAL A 71 -0.60 0.57 6.82
C VAL A 71 -1.97 0.47 7.50
N LYS A 72 -2.91 1.36 7.17
CA LYS A 72 -4.29 1.34 7.68
C LYS A 72 -4.99 0.03 7.32
N ASN A 73 -4.93 -0.36 6.04
CA ASN A 73 -5.48 -1.61 5.51
C ASN A 73 -4.88 -2.83 6.22
N GLY A 74 -3.55 -2.86 6.37
CA GLY A 74 -2.84 -3.94 7.07
C GLY A 74 -3.26 -4.12 8.54
N LYS A 75 -3.56 -3.03 9.25
CA LYS A 75 -4.07 -3.09 10.63
C LYS A 75 -5.49 -3.66 10.68
N LYS A 76 -6.37 -3.21 9.79
CA LYS A 76 -7.77 -3.68 9.70
C LYS A 76 -7.84 -5.18 9.42
N ILE A 77 -7.13 -5.65 8.39
CA ILE A 77 -7.15 -7.08 8.03
C ILE A 77 -6.55 -7.95 9.15
N PHE A 78 -5.48 -7.50 9.80
CA PHE A 78 -4.89 -8.23 10.92
C PHE A 78 -5.83 -8.31 12.13
N SER A 79 -6.57 -7.24 12.43
CA SER A 79 -7.62 -7.26 13.46
C SER A 79 -8.72 -8.28 13.12
N PHE A 80 -9.16 -8.30 11.87
CA PHE A 80 -10.18 -9.24 11.43
C PHE A 80 -9.70 -10.70 11.51
N LEU A 81 -8.46 -10.99 11.08
CA LEU A 81 -7.87 -12.33 11.21
C LEU A 81 -7.75 -12.79 12.68
N LYS A 82 -7.56 -11.87 13.63
CA LYS A 82 -7.60 -12.20 15.07
C LYS A 82 -9.01 -12.62 15.50
N ILE A 83 -10.04 -11.93 15.06
CA ILE A 83 -11.45 -12.27 15.37
C ILE A 83 -11.79 -13.65 14.83
N LEU A 84 -11.34 -13.96 13.61
CA LEU A 84 -11.53 -15.27 12.98
C LEU A 84 -10.68 -16.38 13.64
N GLY A 85 -9.77 -16.04 14.55
CA GLY A 85 -8.88 -17.01 15.21
C GLY A 85 -7.81 -17.58 14.29
N THR A 86 -7.45 -16.85 13.23
CA THR A 86 -6.48 -17.30 12.21
C THR A 86 -5.15 -16.55 12.29
N ALA A 87 -5.13 -15.38 12.93
CA ALA A 87 -3.91 -14.59 13.07
C ALA A 87 -2.85 -15.30 13.93
N GLY A 88 -1.66 -15.51 13.36
CA GLY A 88 -0.51 -16.10 14.06
C GLY A 88 -0.57 -17.62 14.23
N VAL A 89 -1.55 -18.30 13.61
CA VAL A 89 -1.66 -19.75 13.62
C VAL A 89 -0.82 -20.33 12.49
N SER A 90 0.18 -21.14 12.85
CA SER A 90 1.10 -21.77 11.89
C SER A 90 0.49 -22.97 11.19
N ASP A 91 -0.43 -23.68 11.87
CA ASP A 91 -1.08 -24.88 11.36
C ASP A 91 -2.36 -24.53 10.58
N MET A 92 -2.44 -24.97 9.34
CA MET A 92 -3.57 -24.66 8.46
C MET A 92 -4.86 -25.37 8.86
N ALA A 93 -4.79 -26.57 9.45
CA ALA A 93 -5.96 -27.30 9.89
C ALA A 93 -6.57 -26.64 11.13
N GLU A 94 -5.72 -26.18 12.06
CA GLU A 94 -6.12 -25.39 13.22
C GLU A 94 -6.75 -24.05 12.80
N ALA A 95 -6.08 -23.28 11.93
CA ALA A 95 -6.61 -22.01 11.45
C ALA A 95 -7.99 -22.19 10.78
N ARG A 96 -8.13 -23.25 9.98
CA ARG A 96 -9.40 -23.62 9.36
C ARG A 96 -10.46 -23.96 10.41
N ALA A 97 -10.15 -24.80 11.40
CA ALA A 97 -11.08 -25.15 12.47
C ALA A 97 -11.55 -23.94 13.29
N ASN A 98 -10.64 -23.02 13.62
CA ASN A 98 -10.94 -21.76 14.32
C ASN A 98 -11.88 -20.86 13.50
N LEU A 99 -11.60 -20.72 12.20
CA LEU A 99 -12.45 -20.00 11.27
C LEU A 99 -13.86 -20.59 11.24
N TYR A 100 -13.99 -21.90 10.99
CA TYR A 100 -15.29 -22.57 10.92
C TYR A 100 -16.09 -22.45 12.21
N THR A 101 -15.44 -22.60 13.36
CA THR A 101 -16.07 -22.42 14.67
C THR A 101 -16.59 -20.99 14.83
N THR A 102 -15.79 -20.00 14.42
CA THR A 102 -16.13 -18.59 14.57
C THR A 102 -17.26 -18.14 13.66
N ILE A 103 -17.23 -18.50 12.37
CA ILE A 103 -18.26 -18.07 11.40
C ILE A 103 -19.61 -18.75 11.62
N HIS A 104 -19.65 -19.89 12.31
CA HIS A 104 -20.89 -20.59 12.66
C HIS A 104 -21.42 -20.23 14.06
N ASP A 105 -20.73 -19.38 14.83
CA ASP A 105 -21.23 -18.88 16.12
C ASP A 105 -22.23 -17.74 15.88
N PRO A 106 -23.55 -17.94 16.12
CA PRO A 106 -24.55 -16.90 15.85
C PRO A 106 -24.31 -15.61 16.65
N ARG A 107 -23.64 -15.71 17.81
CA ARG A 107 -23.32 -14.58 18.68
C ARG A 107 -22.25 -13.67 18.09
N LYS A 108 -21.46 -14.16 17.13
CA LYS A 108 -20.37 -13.42 16.47
C LYS A 108 -20.77 -12.87 15.11
N LYS A 109 -21.94 -13.22 14.59
CA LYS A 109 -22.36 -12.86 13.23
C LYS A 109 -22.30 -11.35 12.98
N GLU A 110 -22.95 -10.56 13.83
CA GLU A 110 -22.97 -9.09 13.70
C GLU A 110 -21.56 -8.50 13.73
N LEU A 111 -20.74 -8.94 14.69
CA LEU A 111 -19.33 -8.55 14.77
C LEU A 111 -18.53 -8.88 13.49
N ILE A 112 -18.76 -10.05 12.90
CA ILE A 112 -18.09 -10.49 11.66
C ILE A 112 -18.56 -9.62 10.49
N ASP A 113 -19.85 -9.39 10.35
CA ASP A 113 -20.44 -8.58 9.29
C ASP A 113 -19.86 -7.15 9.34
N ASP A 114 -19.80 -6.54 10.53
CA ASP A 114 -19.18 -5.22 10.73
C ASP A 114 -17.71 -5.19 10.28
N HIS A 115 -16.93 -6.20 10.66
CA HIS A 115 -15.50 -6.25 10.30
C HIS A 115 -15.27 -6.53 8.81
N VAL A 116 -16.16 -7.28 8.15
CA VAL A 116 -16.14 -7.45 6.69
C VAL A 116 -16.41 -6.11 6.02
N GLU A 117 -17.42 -5.37 6.48
CA GLU A 117 -17.75 -4.04 5.97
C GLU A 117 -16.61 -3.03 6.18
N GLU A 118 -15.90 -3.10 7.30
CA GLU A 118 -14.70 -2.27 7.53
C GLU A 118 -13.57 -2.50 6.51
N GLN A 119 -13.54 -3.66 5.84
CA GLN A 119 -12.58 -3.97 4.78
C GLN A 119 -12.94 -3.33 3.44
N ARG A 120 -14.14 -2.77 3.26
CA ARG A 120 -14.60 -2.20 1.99
C ARG A 120 -13.57 -1.26 1.36
N GLU A 121 -13.05 -0.31 2.14
CA GLU A 121 -12.03 0.66 1.71
C GLU A 121 -10.69 0.03 1.31
N HIS A 122 -10.38 -1.20 1.75
CA HIS A 122 -9.18 -1.90 1.33
C HIS A 122 -9.31 -2.41 -0.11
N PHE A 123 -10.50 -2.85 -0.51
CA PHE A 123 -10.77 -3.51 -1.78
C PHE A 123 -11.46 -2.61 -2.81
N ASP A 124 -12.08 -1.52 -2.36
CA ASP A 124 -12.82 -0.56 -3.18
C ASP A 124 -12.32 0.86 -2.91
N ASN A 125 -11.15 1.17 -3.47
CA ASN A 125 -10.53 2.49 -3.35
C ASN A 125 -10.01 2.99 -4.71
N LEU A 126 -10.92 3.10 -5.68
CA LEU A 126 -10.60 3.57 -7.03
C LEU A 126 -9.96 4.96 -7.04
N GLU A 127 -10.35 5.82 -6.10
CA GLU A 127 -9.82 7.17 -6.00
C GLU A 127 -8.31 7.17 -5.72
N LEU A 128 -7.81 6.23 -4.92
CA LEU A 128 -6.39 6.07 -4.63
C LEU A 128 -5.63 5.41 -5.79
N HIS A 129 -6.27 4.53 -6.55
CA HIS A 129 -5.63 3.82 -7.66
C HIS A 129 -5.50 4.66 -8.93
N ILE A 130 -6.56 5.39 -9.30
CA ILE A 130 -6.65 6.09 -10.58
C ILE A 130 -7.21 7.52 -10.47
N GLY A 131 -7.71 7.93 -9.30
CA GLY A 131 -8.34 9.23 -9.09
C GLY A 131 -7.42 10.34 -8.61
N TYR A 132 -6.13 10.10 -8.43
CA TYR A 132 -5.20 11.13 -7.97
C TYR A 132 -4.92 12.17 -9.05
N VAL A 133 -4.82 13.43 -8.64
CA VAL A 133 -4.50 14.58 -9.50
C VAL A 133 -3.21 15.21 -9.02
N TYR A 134 -2.24 15.35 -9.91
CA TYR A 134 -1.00 16.04 -9.59
C TYR A 134 -1.25 17.51 -9.23
N GLY A 135 -0.62 17.98 -8.15
CA GLY A 135 -0.79 19.35 -7.65
C GLY A 135 -2.03 19.58 -6.79
N GLN A 136 -2.95 18.62 -6.66
CA GLN A 136 -3.98 18.63 -5.61
C GLN A 136 -3.48 17.81 -4.42
N LEU A 137 -3.23 18.49 -3.30
CA LEU A 137 -3.12 17.83 -2.01
C LEU A 137 -4.54 17.58 -1.51
N LYS A 138 -4.85 16.34 -1.09
CA LYS A 138 -6.07 16.08 -0.33
C LYS A 138 -5.85 16.59 1.10
N ASP A 139 -6.72 17.51 1.53
CA ASP A 139 -6.79 18.00 2.92
C ASP A 139 -7.13 16.85 3.90
#